data_AF-A0A7C6DU95-F1
#
_entry.id   AF-A0A7C6DU95-F1
#
_cell.length_a   1.000
_cell.length_b   1.000
_cell.length_c   1.000
_cell.angle_alpha   90.00
_cell.angle_beta   90.00
_cell.angle_gamma   90.00
#
_symmetry.space_group_name_H-M   'P 1'
#
loop_
_entity.id
_entity.type
_entity.pdbx_description
1 polymer ?
#
loop_
_entity_poly.entity_id
_entity_poly.type
_entity_poly.pdbx_seq_one_letter_code
_entity_poly.pdbx_strand_id
1 'polypeptide(L)'
;MPENKNWRYIYALLKLAELGAHRRTAKVSTEFLARKLGISQQSASRRLIELERKGLIERAITHEGCLVRFTTQGIAELNKLYSSLRFLMETTYPPSITLEGIVFTGLGEGAYYVTRDFYRKQFIEKLGFDPYPGTLNLKLVTDYDIKTYSELKACPAIEIEGFTNESRTFGPVKCYPAIVE
;
A
#
# COMPACT_ATOMS: atom_id res chain seq x y z
N MET A 1 -2.20 31.04 -6.20
CA MET A 1 -2.70 29.96 -5.32
C MET A 1 -3.74 29.09 -6.05
N PRO A 2 -3.32 28.09 -6.86
CA PRO A 2 -4.24 27.22 -7.62
C PRO A 2 -4.59 25.88 -6.95
N GLU A 3 -3.77 25.39 -6.02
CA GLU A 3 -3.85 24.00 -5.51
C GLU A 3 -5.14 23.70 -4.72
N ASN A 4 -5.65 24.69 -3.98
CA ASN A 4 -6.80 24.52 -3.09
C ASN A 4 -8.15 24.27 -3.82
N LYS A 5 -8.21 24.53 -5.13
CA LYS A 5 -9.42 24.30 -5.94
C LYS A 5 -9.57 22.84 -6.34
N ASN A 6 -8.48 22.12 -6.58
CA ASN A 6 -8.53 20.80 -7.20
C ASN A 6 -9.09 19.73 -6.24
N TRP A 7 -8.64 19.76 -4.98
CA TRP A 7 -9.11 18.84 -3.95
C TRP A 7 -10.63 18.90 -3.74
N ARG A 8 -11.20 20.10 -3.82
CA ARG A 8 -12.63 20.30 -3.55
C ARG A 8 -13.53 19.63 -4.60
N TYR A 9 -13.09 19.50 -5.85
CA TYR A 9 -13.82 18.76 -6.89
C TYR A 9 -13.67 17.25 -6.71
N ILE A 10 -12.45 16.80 -6.41
CA ILE A 10 -12.15 15.40 -6.13
C ILE A 10 -12.99 14.90 -4.94
N TYR A 11 -13.05 15.69 -3.86
CA TYR A 11 -13.87 15.35 -2.69
C TYR A 11 -15.37 15.25 -3.03
N ALA A 12 -15.87 16.14 -3.90
CA ALA A 12 -17.25 16.07 -4.37
C ALA A 12 -17.51 14.83 -5.23
N LEU A 13 -16.59 14.45 -6.12
CA LEU A 13 -16.66 13.19 -6.86
C LEU A 13 -16.66 12.00 -5.90
N LEU A 14 -15.79 11.95 -4.90
CA LEU A 14 -15.77 10.88 -3.90
C LEU A 14 -17.13 10.73 -3.20
N LYS A 15 -17.75 11.85 -2.78
CA LYS A 15 -19.08 11.81 -2.15
C LYS A 15 -20.19 11.36 -3.08
N LEU A 16 -20.11 11.66 -4.37
CA LEU A 16 -21.06 11.12 -5.35
C LEU A 16 -20.78 9.63 -5.63
N ALA A 17 -19.52 9.21 -5.62
CA ALA A 17 -19.12 7.83 -5.79
C ALA A 17 -19.60 6.95 -4.64
N GLU A 18 -19.55 7.43 -3.39
CA GLU A 18 -20.15 6.80 -2.20
C GLU A 18 -21.66 6.52 -2.37
N LEU A 19 -22.36 7.32 -3.18
CA LEU A 19 -23.78 7.13 -3.52
C LEU A 19 -23.99 6.17 -4.70
N GLY A 20 -22.91 5.62 -5.25
CA GLY A 20 -22.94 4.69 -6.38
C GLY A 20 -23.00 5.35 -7.76
N ALA A 21 -22.84 6.68 -7.87
CA ALA A 21 -22.93 7.41 -9.14
C ALA A 21 -21.86 6.98 -10.19
N HIS A 22 -20.82 6.27 -9.75
CA HIS A 22 -19.76 5.71 -10.58
C HIS A 22 -20.12 4.35 -11.22
N ARG A 23 -21.16 3.65 -10.72
CA ARG A 23 -21.62 2.35 -11.25
C ARG A 23 -22.99 2.44 -11.90
N ARG A 24 -23.83 3.37 -11.46
CA ARG A 24 -25.22 3.55 -11.90
C ARG A 24 -25.61 5.02 -11.82
N THR A 25 -26.74 5.38 -12.43
CA THR A 25 -27.37 6.69 -12.19
C THR A 25 -27.86 6.76 -10.75
N ALA A 26 -27.41 7.76 -10.00
CA ALA A 26 -27.76 7.99 -8.60
C ALA A 26 -28.67 9.22 -8.47
N LYS A 27 -29.73 9.13 -7.66
CA LYS A 27 -30.57 10.27 -7.31
C LYS A 27 -29.93 11.03 -6.14
N VAL A 28 -29.67 12.32 -6.35
CA VAL A 28 -28.96 13.19 -5.40
C VAL A 28 -29.72 14.50 -5.27
N SER A 29 -30.11 14.87 -4.04
CA SER A 29 -30.59 16.22 -3.75
C SER A 29 -29.41 17.13 -3.38
N THR A 30 -29.48 18.41 -3.74
CA THR A 30 -28.43 19.38 -3.39
C THR A 30 -28.28 19.56 -1.89
N GLU A 31 -29.38 19.43 -1.13
CA GLU A 31 -29.35 19.50 0.34
C GLU A 31 -28.64 18.30 0.96
N PHE A 32 -28.88 17.10 0.43
CA PHE A 32 -28.18 15.89 0.88
C PHE A 32 -26.68 16.01 0.60
N LEU A 33 -26.32 16.42 -0.62
CA LEU A 33 -24.91 16.61 -1.01
C LEU A 33 -24.23 17.69 -0.17
N ALA A 34 -24.93 18.80 0.12
CA ALA A 34 -24.44 19.87 0.99
C ALA A 34 -24.10 19.38 2.40
N ARG A 35 -24.99 18.59 3.01
CA ARG A 35 -24.74 17.96 4.31
C ARG A 35 -23.52 17.03 4.29
N LYS A 36 -23.37 16.20 3.24
CA LYS A 36 -22.21 15.29 3.09
C LYS A 36 -20.88 16.03 2.87
N LEU A 37 -20.93 17.20 2.25
CA LEU A 37 -19.76 18.04 1.98
C LEU A 37 -19.46 19.05 3.10
N GLY A 38 -20.36 19.25 4.06
CA GLY A 38 -20.21 20.27 5.11
C GLY A 38 -20.26 21.71 4.57
N ILE A 39 -21.05 21.95 3.52
CA ILE A 39 -21.16 23.26 2.84
C ILE A 39 -22.62 23.68 2.66
N SER A 40 -22.87 24.91 2.23
CA SER A 40 -24.23 25.37 1.90
C SER A 40 -24.81 24.69 0.66
N GLN A 41 -26.14 24.61 0.57
CA GLN A 41 -26.86 24.05 -0.58
C GLN A 41 -26.47 24.73 -1.90
N GLN A 42 -26.33 26.06 -1.89
CA GLN A 42 -25.93 26.84 -3.07
C GLN A 42 -24.50 26.48 -3.51
N SER A 43 -23.60 26.22 -2.56
CA SER A 43 -22.23 25.79 -2.85
C SER A 43 -22.19 24.37 -3.41
N ALA A 44 -23.02 23.45 -2.90
CA ALA A 44 -23.17 22.10 -3.46
C ALA A 44 -23.75 22.12 -4.88
N SER A 45 -24.75 22.97 -5.14
CA SER A 45 -25.31 23.16 -6.48
C SER A 45 -24.24 23.67 -7.46
N ARG A 46 -23.47 24.71 -7.08
CA ARG A 46 -22.34 25.20 -7.88
C ARG A 46 -21.32 24.10 -8.15
N ARG A 47 -21.01 23.26 -7.17
CA ARG A 47 -20.07 22.15 -7.33
C ARG A 47 -20.50 21.15 -8.40
N LEU A 48 -21.78 20.78 -8.41
CA LEU A 48 -22.32 19.88 -9.41
C LEU A 48 -22.26 20.49 -10.82
N ILE A 49 -22.54 21.80 -10.95
CA ILE A 49 -22.39 22.52 -12.22
C ILE A 49 -20.94 22.51 -12.68
N GLU A 50 -19.98 22.73 -11.78
CA GLU A 50 -18.56 22.70 -12.12
C GLU A 50 -18.07 21.31 -12.56
N LEU A 51 -18.54 20.24 -11.90
CA LEU A 51 -18.22 18.87 -12.29
C LEU A 51 -18.78 18.51 -13.67
N GLU A 52 -20.01 18.92 -13.97
CA GLU A 52 -20.62 18.74 -15.29
C GLU A 52 -19.90 19.55 -16.37
N ARG A 53 -19.59 20.82 -16.11
CA ARG A 53 -18.81 21.67 -17.04
C ARG A 53 -17.42 21.12 -17.33
N LYS A 54 -16.84 20.35 -16.39
CA LYS A 54 -15.57 19.64 -16.56
C LYS A 54 -15.71 18.30 -17.29
N GLY A 55 -16.93 17.91 -17.64
CA GLY A 55 -17.22 16.64 -18.31
C GLY A 55 -17.07 15.43 -17.39
N LEU A 56 -17.04 15.60 -16.06
CA LEU A 56 -16.80 14.51 -15.11
C LEU A 56 -18.10 13.78 -14.72
N ILE A 57 -19.23 14.47 -14.83
CA ILE A 57 -20.56 13.90 -14.57
C ILE A 57 -21.56 14.35 -15.64
N GLU A 58 -22.57 13.52 -15.84
CA GLU A 58 -23.82 13.87 -16.52
C GLU A 58 -24.91 14.05 -15.47
N ARG A 59 -25.81 15.01 -15.70
CA ARG A 59 -26.93 15.26 -14.80
C ARG A 59 -28.25 15.38 -15.56
N ALA A 60 -29.32 14.92 -14.92
CA ALA A 60 -30.69 15.20 -15.34
C ALA A 60 -31.48 15.74 -14.15
N ILE A 61 -32.08 16.92 -14.31
CA ILE A 61 -32.90 17.55 -13.27
C ILE A 61 -34.33 17.00 -13.39
N THR A 62 -34.87 16.50 -12.29
CA THR A 62 -36.25 16.00 -12.20
C THR A 62 -36.98 16.71 -11.04
N HIS A 63 -38.30 16.56 -10.99
CA HIS A 63 -39.13 17.11 -9.90
C HIS A 63 -38.76 16.55 -8.52
N GLU A 64 -38.14 15.36 -8.47
CA GLU A 64 -37.78 14.71 -7.21
C GLU A 64 -36.29 14.80 -6.86
N GLY A 65 -35.48 15.50 -7.67
CA GLY A 65 -34.05 15.69 -7.42
C GLY A 65 -33.19 15.69 -8.68
N CYS A 66 -31.87 15.60 -8.50
CA CYS A 66 -30.91 15.53 -9.59
C CYS A 66 -30.41 14.10 -9.77
N LEU A 67 -30.63 13.52 -10.94
CA LEU A 67 -30.01 12.27 -11.33
C LEU A 67 -28.59 12.56 -11.79
N VAL A 68 -27.60 11.85 -11.25
CA VAL A 68 -26.18 12.05 -11.53
C VAL A 68 -25.54 10.72 -11.89
N ARG A 69 -24.75 10.70 -12.96
CA ARG A 69 -23.92 9.57 -13.34
C ARG A 69 -22.54 10.06 -13.75
N PHE A 70 -21.51 9.25 -13.50
CA PHE A 70 -20.17 9.58 -13.91
C PHE A 70 -20.02 9.34 -15.41
N THR A 71 -19.31 10.23 -16.09
CA THR A 71 -18.82 9.97 -17.44
C THR A 71 -17.60 9.06 -17.39
N THR A 72 -17.14 8.58 -18.55
CA THR A 72 -15.85 7.89 -18.67
C THR A 72 -14.70 8.73 -18.10
N GLN A 73 -14.72 10.05 -18.32
CA GLN A 73 -13.71 10.97 -17.80
C GLN A 73 -13.79 11.10 -16.27
N GLY A 74 -15.01 11.15 -15.69
CA GLY A 74 -15.20 11.14 -14.23
C GLY A 74 -14.67 9.87 -13.57
N ILE A 75 -14.89 8.71 -14.21
CA ILE A 75 -14.33 7.42 -13.75
C ILE A 75 -12.80 7.44 -13.86
N ALA A 76 -12.24 7.96 -14.95
CA ALA A 76 -10.80 8.08 -15.13
C ALA A 76 -10.13 8.96 -14.05
N GLU A 77 -10.77 10.06 -13.63
CA GLU A 77 -10.27 10.90 -12.53
C GLU A 77 -10.28 10.16 -11.19
N LEU A 78 -11.31 9.36 -10.89
CA LEU A 78 -11.32 8.50 -9.70
C LEU A 78 -10.22 7.44 -9.76
N ASN A 79 -10.04 6.80 -10.92
CA ASN A 79 -8.98 5.81 -11.11
C ASN A 79 -7.60 6.43 -10.95
N LYS A 80 -7.39 7.67 -11.41
CA LYS A 80 -6.12 8.39 -11.21
C LYS A 80 -5.84 8.67 -9.73
N LEU A 81 -6.86 9.05 -8.97
CA LEU A 81 -6.74 9.19 -7.52
C LEU A 81 -6.43 7.83 -6.87
N TYR A 82 -7.17 6.78 -7.25
CA TYR A 82 -6.92 5.43 -6.76
C TYR A 82 -5.50 4.97 -7.09
N SER A 83 -5.01 5.13 -8.32
CA SER A 83 -3.65 4.78 -8.72
C SER A 83 -2.60 5.59 -7.95
N SER A 84 -2.84 6.88 -7.70
CA SER A 84 -1.93 7.70 -6.87
C SER A 84 -1.89 7.20 -5.42
N LEU A 85 -3.06 6.95 -4.83
CA LEU A 85 -3.16 6.42 -3.46
C LEU A 85 -2.57 5.01 -3.39
N ARG A 86 -2.86 4.16 -4.36
CA ARG A 86 -2.30 2.83 -4.54
C ARG A 86 -0.78 2.89 -4.66
N PHE A 87 -0.22 3.80 -5.44
CA PHE A 87 1.22 3.96 -5.52
C PHE A 87 1.85 4.41 -4.20
N LEU A 88 1.19 5.33 -3.48
CA LEU A 88 1.66 5.84 -2.18
C LEU A 88 1.46 4.84 -1.02
N MET A 89 0.45 3.97 -1.10
CA MET A 89 0.04 3.06 -0.03
C MET A 89 0.44 1.60 -0.30
N GLU A 90 0.28 1.16 -1.54
CA GLU A 90 0.64 -0.17 -2.05
C GLU A 90 1.93 -0.10 -2.87
N THR A 91 2.93 0.68 -2.47
CA THR A 91 4.31 0.53 -2.95
C THR A 91 4.63 -0.97 -2.93
N THR A 92 4.49 -1.64 -4.09
CA THR A 92 4.56 -3.10 -4.21
C THR A 92 6.02 -3.50 -4.42
N TYR A 93 6.83 -2.89 -3.57
CA TYR A 93 8.17 -3.19 -3.09
C TYR A 93 8.13 -2.48 -1.73
N PRO A 94 8.50 -3.12 -0.60
CA PRO A 94 8.78 -2.31 0.57
C PRO A 94 9.71 -1.18 0.10
N PRO A 95 9.52 0.10 0.51
CA PRO A 95 10.56 1.10 0.30
C PRO A 95 11.85 0.40 0.67
N SER A 96 12.82 0.32 -0.25
CA SER A 96 14.03 -0.49 -0.07
C SER A 96 14.51 -0.26 1.36
N ILE A 97 14.34 -1.27 2.21
CA ILE A 97 14.64 -1.13 3.64
C ILE A 97 16.17 -1.16 3.69
N THR A 98 16.75 0.02 3.76
CA THR A 98 18.17 0.17 3.99
C THR A 98 18.40 0.02 5.49
N LEU A 99 19.24 -0.95 5.85
CA LEU A 99 19.73 -1.13 7.20
C LEU A 99 21.22 -0.85 7.18
N GLU A 100 21.64 0.15 7.95
CA GLU A 100 23.05 0.42 8.17
C GLU A 100 23.50 -0.16 9.51
N GLY A 101 24.74 -0.65 9.53
CA GLY A 101 25.29 -1.26 10.74
C GLY A 101 26.76 -1.57 10.63
N ILE A 102 27.30 -2.06 11.73
CA ILE A 102 28.71 -2.41 11.86
C ILE A 102 28.86 -3.91 11.64
N VAL A 103 29.64 -4.30 10.64
CA VAL A 103 30.00 -5.70 10.41
C VAL A 103 30.83 -6.20 11.60
N PHE A 104 30.51 -7.39 12.10
CA PHE A 104 31.26 -7.98 13.21
C PHE A 104 31.43 -9.50 13.12
N THR A 105 32.50 -10.00 13.73
CA THR A 105 32.79 -11.43 13.83
C THR A 105 32.03 -12.04 15.01
N GLY A 106 31.25 -13.08 14.74
CA GLY A 106 30.57 -13.89 15.77
C GLY A 106 31.38 -15.12 16.19
N LEU A 107 30.74 -16.06 16.88
CA LEU A 107 31.35 -17.33 17.34
C LEU A 107 31.60 -18.35 16.21
N GLY A 108 31.26 -18.02 14.96
CA GLY A 108 31.41 -18.93 13.82
C GLY A 108 30.30 -19.99 13.68
N GLU A 109 29.30 -19.98 14.56
CA GLU A 109 28.23 -20.99 14.57
C GLU A 109 27.29 -20.90 13.36
N GLY A 110 27.22 -19.76 12.66
CA GLY A 110 26.35 -19.60 11.49
C GLY A 110 26.57 -20.66 10.42
N ALA A 111 27.84 -21.05 10.19
CA ALA A 111 28.20 -22.12 9.27
C ALA A 111 27.53 -23.45 9.64
N TYR A 112 27.46 -23.78 10.92
CA TYR A 112 26.84 -25.00 11.43
C TYR A 112 25.34 -25.07 11.12
N TYR A 113 24.64 -23.92 11.13
CA TYR A 113 23.20 -23.84 10.86
C TYR A 113 22.90 -23.87 9.37
N VAL A 114 23.59 -23.02 8.60
CA VAL A 114 23.37 -22.87 7.16
C VAL A 114 23.61 -24.17 6.39
N THR A 115 24.54 -25.00 6.87
CA THR A 115 24.91 -26.28 6.25
C THR A 115 24.02 -27.46 6.67
N ARG A 116 23.04 -27.28 7.56
CA ARG A 116 22.11 -28.37 7.91
C ARG A 116 21.29 -28.74 6.70
N ASP A 117 21.31 -30.02 6.31
CA ASP A 117 20.63 -30.51 5.11
C ASP A 117 19.16 -30.08 5.02
N PHE A 118 18.44 -30.06 6.15
CA PHE A 118 17.04 -29.63 6.18
C PHE A 118 16.86 -28.16 5.76
N TYR A 119 17.73 -27.26 6.25
CA TYR A 119 17.71 -25.85 5.86
C TYR A 119 18.29 -25.65 4.46
N ARG A 120 19.43 -26.27 4.16
CA ARG A 120 20.12 -26.14 2.87
C ARG A 120 19.22 -26.51 1.69
N LYS A 121 18.47 -27.60 1.79
CA LYS A 121 17.50 -28.00 0.76
C LYS A 121 16.44 -26.92 0.52
N GLN A 122 15.86 -26.38 1.60
CA GLN A 122 14.88 -25.31 1.50
C GLN A 122 15.48 -23.99 0.98
N PHE A 123 16.73 -23.67 1.30
CA PHE A 123 17.40 -22.50 0.72
C PHE A 123 17.55 -22.64 -0.79
N ILE A 124 18.00 -23.80 -1.27
CA ILE A 124 18.13 -24.06 -2.71
C ILE A 124 16.75 -23.97 -3.40
N GLU A 125 15.74 -24.62 -2.83
CA GLU A 125 14.40 -24.69 -3.40
C GLU A 125 13.65 -23.35 -3.37
N LYS A 126 13.67 -22.65 -2.23
CA LYS A 126 12.86 -21.43 -1.98
C LYS A 126 13.60 -20.14 -2.30
N LEU A 127 14.94 -20.12 -2.22
CA LEU A 127 15.75 -18.92 -2.47
C LEU A 127 16.55 -18.98 -3.77
N GLY A 128 16.68 -20.17 -4.39
CA GLY A 128 17.30 -20.33 -5.69
C GLY A 128 18.83 -20.34 -5.69
N PHE A 129 19.48 -20.52 -4.54
CA PHE A 129 20.94 -20.63 -4.45
C PHE A 129 21.39 -21.59 -3.35
N ASP A 130 22.60 -22.13 -3.50
CA ASP A 130 23.28 -22.91 -2.49
C ASP A 130 24.12 -21.98 -1.60
N PRO A 131 23.79 -21.79 -0.32
CA PRO A 131 24.42 -20.76 0.50
C PRO A 131 25.88 -21.11 0.83
N TYR A 132 26.73 -20.08 0.89
CA TYR A 132 28.06 -20.19 1.47
C TYR A 132 27.96 -20.68 2.93
N PRO A 133 28.87 -21.56 3.42
CA PRO A 133 28.84 -22.08 4.78
C PRO A 133 29.27 -21.03 5.82
N GLY A 134 28.43 -20.02 6.05
CA GLY A 134 28.68 -18.94 6.99
C GLY A 134 27.59 -17.87 6.96
N THR A 135 27.73 -16.86 7.82
CA THR A 135 26.83 -15.71 7.89
C THR A 135 27.63 -14.42 7.99
N LEU A 136 27.15 -13.36 7.34
CA LEU A 136 27.62 -11.99 7.55
C LEU A 136 26.78 -11.38 8.68
N ASN A 137 27.41 -11.01 9.80
CA ASN A 137 26.68 -10.43 10.93
C ASN A 137 26.76 -8.91 10.86
N LEU A 138 25.60 -8.25 10.96
CA LEU A 138 25.46 -6.80 10.96
C LEU A 138 24.89 -6.36 12.31
N LYS A 139 25.59 -5.45 13.00
CA LYS A 139 25.12 -4.85 14.25
C LYS A 139 24.48 -3.49 13.97
N LEU A 140 23.18 -3.38 14.19
CA LEU A 140 22.45 -2.12 14.09
C LEU A 140 22.78 -1.25 15.32
N VAL A 141 23.17 0.00 15.08
CA VAL A 141 23.63 0.91 16.14
C VAL A 141 22.79 2.16 16.30
N THR A 142 21.96 2.50 15.30
CA THR A 142 21.09 3.68 15.35
C THR A 142 19.66 3.28 15.72
N ASP A 143 18.95 4.16 16.44
CA ASP A 143 17.53 3.95 16.75
C ASP A 143 16.67 3.89 15.49
N TYR A 144 17.08 4.60 14.43
CA TYR A 144 16.44 4.54 13.11
C TYR A 144 16.52 3.13 12.54
N ASP A 145 17.71 2.54 12.43
CA ASP A 145 17.90 1.19 11.86
C ASP A 145 17.21 0.11 12.71
N ILE A 146 17.23 0.24 14.04
CA ILE A 146 16.54 -0.68 14.94
C ILE A 146 15.02 -0.65 14.73
N LYS A 147 14.46 0.55 14.54
CA LYS A 147 13.04 0.72 14.23
C LYS A 147 12.70 0.17 12.84
N THR A 148 13.50 0.51 11.84
CA THR A 148 13.38 0.02 10.46
C THR A 148 13.45 -1.51 10.39
N TYR A 149 14.32 -2.15 11.19
CA TYR A 149 14.36 -3.60 11.33
C TYR A 149 13.08 -4.19 11.95
N SER A 150 12.43 -3.46 12.85
CA SER A 150 11.14 -3.88 13.42
C SER A 150 10.03 -3.81 12.37
N GLU A 151 10.07 -2.82 11.48
CA GLU A 151 9.17 -2.69 10.34
C GLU A 151 9.37 -3.81 9.31
N LEU A 152 10.63 -4.21 9.03
CA LEU A 152 10.95 -5.36 8.16
C LEU A 152 10.24 -6.65 8.61
N LYS A 153 10.09 -6.88 9.92
CA LYS A 153 9.44 -8.08 10.45
C LYS A 153 7.94 -8.18 10.12
N ALA A 154 7.32 -7.05 9.80
CA ALA A 154 5.93 -6.99 9.36
C ALA A 154 5.79 -7.20 7.84
N CYS A 155 6.89 -7.15 7.08
CA CYS A 155 6.88 -7.41 5.66
C CYS A 155 6.68 -8.91 5.36
N PRO A 156 6.09 -9.25 4.20
CA PRO A 156 6.07 -10.63 3.71
C PRO A 156 7.49 -11.19 3.62
N ALA A 157 7.69 -12.40 4.15
CA ALA A 157 8.97 -13.10 4.15
C ALA A 157 8.83 -14.45 3.43
N ILE A 158 9.94 -14.92 2.86
CA ILE A 158 10.05 -16.31 2.43
C ILE A 158 10.36 -17.13 3.69
N GLU A 159 9.45 -18.03 4.07
CA GLU A 159 9.59 -18.82 5.29
C GLU A 159 10.30 -20.15 5.02
N ILE A 160 11.35 -20.40 5.80
CA ILE A 160 12.10 -21.63 5.86
C ILE A 160 11.63 -22.37 7.12
N GLU A 161 11.10 -23.56 6.94
CA GLU A 161 10.51 -24.32 8.02
C GLU A 161 11.59 -24.82 9.00
N GLY A 162 11.20 -24.89 10.27
CA GLY A 162 12.01 -25.53 11.31
C GLY A 162 11.90 -27.05 11.26
N PHE A 163 12.75 -27.72 12.02
CA PHE A 163 12.73 -29.18 12.16
C PHE A 163 13.24 -29.62 13.52
N THR A 164 12.92 -30.85 13.90
CA THR A 164 13.45 -31.47 15.12
C THR A 164 14.26 -32.69 14.75
N ASN A 165 15.41 -32.87 15.38
CA ASN A 165 16.15 -34.13 15.34
C ASN A 165 16.22 -34.73 16.76
N GLU A 166 16.87 -35.89 16.91
CA GLU A 166 16.97 -36.62 18.18
C GLU A 166 17.60 -35.81 19.33
N SER A 167 18.38 -34.78 19.01
CA SER A 167 19.14 -34.00 19.99
C SER A 167 18.57 -32.62 20.29
N ARG A 168 17.86 -32.00 19.33
CA ARG A 168 17.44 -30.59 19.41
C ARG A 168 16.38 -30.22 18.38
N THR A 169 15.68 -29.14 18.70
CA THR A 169 14.75 -28.45 17.80
C THR A 169 15.44 -27.26 17.14
N PHE A 170 15.13 -27.05 15.87
CA PHE A 170 15.57 -25.93 15.04
C PHE A 170 14.34 -25.14 14.60
N GLY A 171 14.31 -23.84 14.88
CA GLY A 171 13.13 -23.00 14.62
C GLY A 171 12.96 -22.60 13.14
N PRO A 172 11.80 -22.08 12.74
CA PRO A 172 11.63 -21.51 11.41
C PRO A 172 12.48 -20.23 11.24
N VAL A 173 12.83 -19.91 10.00
CA VAL A 173 13.59 -18.70 9.64
C VAL A 173 12.83 -17.90 8.59
N LYS A 174 12.84 -16.57 8.72
CA LYS A 174 12.28 -15.64 7.73
C LYS A 174 13.39 -15.07 6.87
N CYS A 175 13.27 -15.20 5.55
CA CYS A 175 14.22 -14.70 4.58
C CYS A 175 13.62 -13.55 3.78
N TYR A 176 14.43 -12.51 3.55
CA TYR A 176 14.08 -11.35 2.75
C TYR A 176 15.15 -11.16 1.67
N PRO A 177 14.77 -10.95 0.40
CA PRO A 177 15.72 -10.58 -0.64
C PRO A 177 16.43 -9.28 -0.27
N ALA A 178 17.76 -9.26 -0.43
CA ALA A 178 18.59 -8.12 -0.08
C ALA A 178 19.73 -7.94 -1.08
N ILE A 179 20.21 -6.71 -1.18
CA ILE A 179 21.45 -6.34 -1.85
C ILE A 179 22.40 -5.86 -0.74
N VAL A 180 23.66 -6.29 -0.80
CA VAL A 180 24.71 -5.84 0.11
C VAL A 180 25.60 -4.89 -0.67
N GLU A 181 25.75 -3.67 -0.16
CA GLU A 181 26.61 -2.60 -0.71
C GLU A 181 27.80 -2.31 0.21
#